data_AF-A0A2V4BKJ6-F1
#
_entry.id   AF-A0A2V4BKJ6-F1
#
_cell.length_a   1.000
_cell.length_b   1.000
_cell.length_c   1.000
_cell.angle_alpha   90.00
_cell.angle_beta   90.00
_cell.angle_gamma   90.00
#
_symmetry.space_group_name_H-M   'P 1'
#
loop_
_entity.id
_entity.type
_entity.pdbx_description
1 polymer ?
#
loop_
_entity_poly.entity_id
_entity_poly.type
_entity_poly.pdbx_seq_one_letter_code
_entity_poly.pdbx_strand_id
1 'polypeptide(L)'
;MKKKLIILYFLLGITTIGFGQEFPEKNKKYDLQIFEFLVSSTEKDSTLLETFLMNIKPFSKWDMRPLKREKVWALDTIHLASEVPNFIWGAFSNKYKISQKESMNMPNQFLGKGVEKRSSLESYLNENLKKIDGLSKLILESKNDIFLSQNNLQRIDNVYKENNRYWKYSIPSDSPFPISNQIETNIKDSYSKKQIKLLELLKDLKIYSAIKTHKGIFYIIDGFTDNSYGYYFNQQGEMEKDNFLFQIMRSEKINKNYFYYVAN
;
A
#
# COMPACT_ATOMS: atom_id res chain seq x y z
N MET A 1 19.41 -12.05 56.17
CA MET A 1 19.60 -12.48 54.77
C MET A 1 18.32 -12.92 54.05
N LYS A 2 17.42 -13.69 54.66
CA LYS A 2 16.21 -14.23 53.97
C LYS A 2 15.20 -13.18 53.45
N LYS A 3 15.02 -12.03 54.11
CA LYS A 3 14.09 -10.96 53.67
C LYS A 3 14.53 -10.24 52.38
N LYS A 4 15.85 -10.11 52.12
CA LYS A 4 16.36 -9.46 50.90
C LYS A 4 16.25 -10.36 49.66
N LEU A 5 16.30 -11.69 49.85
CA LEU A 5 16.10 -12.65 48.76
C LEU A 5 14.64 -12.64 48.26
N ILE A 6 13.66 -12.55 49.16
CA ILE A 6 12.23 -12.56 48.80
C ILE A 6 11.87 -11.31 47.97
N ILE A 7 12.42 -10.14 48.31
CA ILE A 7 12.21 -8.91 47.54
C ILE A 7 12.83 -9.02 46.14
N LEU A 8 13.98 -9.68 46.00
CA LEU A 8 14.63 -9.90 44.71
C LEU A 8 13.80 -10.84 43.81
N TYR A 9 13.22 -11.91 44.37
CA TYR A 9 12.31 -12.80 43.64
C TYR A 9 10.96 -12.14 43.31
N PHE A 10 10.46 -11.24 44.16
CA PHE A 10 9.25 -10.47 43.89
C PHE A 10 9.48 -9.41 42.80
N LEU A 11 10.65 -8.77 42.75
CA LEU A 11 11.06 -7.84 41.69
C LEU A 11 11.33 -8.54 40.35
N LEU A 12 11.88 -9.77 40.37
CA LEU A 12 12.07 -10.59 39.17
C LEU A 12 10.74 -11.11 38.59
N GLY A 13 9.71 -11.28 39.41
CA GLY A 13 8.36 -11.68 38.96
C GLY A 13 7.57 -10.56 38.26
N ILE A 14 7.93 -9.29 38.49
CA ILE A 14 7.25 -8.14 37.86
C ILE A 14 7.82 -7.87 36.45
N THR A 15 9.03 -8.35 36.13
CA THR A 15 9.67 -8.15 34.82
C THR A 15 9.27 -9.17 33.75
N THR A 16 8.47 -10.19 34.06
CA THR A 16 8.04 -11.21 33.08
C THR A 16 6.61 -11.06 32.59
N ILE A 17 5.85 -10.06 33.06
CA ILE A 17 4.69 -9.58 32.30
C ILE A 17 5.24 -8.60 31.26
N GLY A 18 5.97 -9.15 30.29
CA GLY A 18 6.06 -8.51 29.00
C GLY A 18 4.63 -8.40 28.50
N PHE A 19 3.98 -7.27 28.79
CA PHE A 19 2.83 -6.81 28.04
C PHE A 19 3.32 -6.69 26.60
N GLY A 20 3.34 -7.81 25.87
CA GLY A 20 3.30 -7.78 24.43
C GLY A 20 2.09 -6.92 24.15
N GLN A 21 2.31 -5.72 23.60
CA GLN A 21 1.25 -4.78 23.29
C GLN A 21 0.14 -5.58 22.60
N GLU A 22 -0.97 -5.82 23.31
CA GLU A 22 -2.08 -6.57 22.76
C GLU A 22 -2.63 -5.72 21.62
N PHE A 23 -2.39 -6.14 20.39
CA PHE A 23 -3.01 -5.53 19.23
C PHE A 23 -4.52 -5.88 19.27
N PRO A 24 -5.44 -4.89 19.27
CA PRO A 24 -6.87 -5.12 19.51
C PRO A 24 -7.54 -6.11 18.54
N GLU A 25 -6.93 -6.35 17.38
CA GLU A 25 -7.52 -7.11 16.28
C GLU A 25 -7.06 -8.58 16.23
N LYS A 26 -6.07 -8.97 17.05
CA LYS A 26 -5.51 -10.33 17.09
C LYS A 26 -6.61 -11.41 17.23
N ASN A 27 -7.56 -11.19 18.14
CA ASN A 27 -8.62 -12.17 18.41
C ASN A 27 -9.73 -12.18 17.34
N LYS A 28 -9.76 -11.20 16.43
CA LYS A 28 -10.82 -11.04 15.42
C LYS A 28 -10.52 -11.81 14.13
N LYS A 29 -9.27 -12.23 13.90
CA LYS A 29 -8.84 -13.07 12.77
C LYS A 29 -9.14 -12.48 11.38
N TYR A 30 -9.15 -11.16 11.24
CA TYR A 30 -9.38 -10.50 9.94
C TYR A 30 -8.32 -10.85 8.91
N ASP A 31 -7.06 -10.96 9.35
CA ASP A 31 -5.91 -11.40 8.57
C ASP A 31 -6.13 -12.78 7.93
N LEU A 32 -6.61 -13.76 8.71
CA LEU A 32 -6.91 -15.10 8.21
C LEU A 32 -8.05 -15.09 7.18
N GLN A 33 -9.14 -14.37 7.46
CA GLN A 33 -10.28 -14.25 6.52
C GLN A 33 -9.85 -13.63 5.18
N ILE A 34 -9.00 -12.60 5.24
CA ILE A 34 -8.44 -11.95 4.07
C ILE A 34 -7.51 -12.90 3.31
N PHE A 35 -6.63 -13.61 4.02
CA PHE A 35 -5.72 -14.57 3.41
C PHE A 35 -6.50 -15.67 2.68
N GLU A 36 -7.50 -16.28 3.32
CA GLU A 36 -8.38 -17.30 2.70
C GLU A 36 -9.14 -16.75 1.49
N PHE A 37 -9.62 -15.51 1.56
CA PHE A 37 -10.25 -14.85 0.42
C PHE A 37 -9.29 -14.67 -0.77
N LEU A 38 -8.05 -14.22 -0.52
CA LEU A 38 -7.04 -14.05 -1.57
C LEU A 38 -6.58 -15.38 -2.15
N VAL A 39 -6.35 -16.38 -1.30
CA VAL A 39 -6.02 -17.75 -1.72
C VAL A 39 -7.14 -18.30 -2.60
N SER A 40 -8.40 -18.29 -2.15
CA SER A 40 -9.53 -18.80 -2.95
C SER A 40 -9.78 -18.02 -4.24
N SER A 41 -9.55 -16.70 -4.23
CA SER A 41 -9.64 -15.84 -5.42
C SER A 41 -8.55 -16.15 -6.45
N THR A 42 -7.43 -16.71 -6.01
CA THR A 42 -6.28 -16.97 -6.86
C THR A 42 -6.18 -18.44 -7.25
N GLU A 43 -6.40 -19.40 -6.36
CA GLU A 43 -6.21 -20.86 -6.57
C GLU A 43 -6.94 -21.48 -7.76
N LYS A 44 -8.10 -20.95 -8.16
CA LYS A 44 -8.71 -21.37 -9.43
C LYS A 44 -7.73 -21.00 -10.55
N ASP A 45 -7.39 -21.91 -11.47
CA ASP A 45 -6.43 -21.73 -12.59
C ASP A 45 -6.71 -20.53 -13.54
N SER A 46 -7.64 -19.65 -13.19
CA SER A 46 -8.09 -18.47 -13.92
C SER A 46 -7.18 -17.24 -13.79
N THR A 47 -6.42 -17.06 -12.70
CA THR A 47 -5.65 -15.82 -12.51
C THR A 47 -4.24 -15.95 -13.10
N LEU A 48 -4.02 -15.35 -14.26
CA LEU A 48 -2.71 -15.19 -14.90
C LEU A 48 -1.73 -14.43 -13.99
N LEU A 49 -0.43 -14.75 -14.12
CA LEU A 49 0.65 -14.12 -13.34
C LEU A 49 0.61 -12.60 -13.45
N GLU A 50 0.46 -12.07 -14.66
CA GLU A 50 0.40 -10.62 -14.89
C GLU A 50 -0.77 -9.97 -14.15
N THR A 51 -1.95 -10.60 -14.18
CA THR A 51 -3.14 -10.14 -13.45
C THR A 51 -2.91 -10.16 -11.95
N PHE A 52 -2.26 -11.19 -11.43
CA PHE A 52 -1.89 -11.26 -10.02
C PHE A 52 -0.95 -10.12 -9.63
N LEU A 53 0.14 -9.94 -10.37
CA LEU A 53 1.13 -8.89 -10.11
C LEU A 53 0.52 -7.48 -10.19
N MET A 54 -0.49 -7.26 -11.03
CA MET A 54 -1.24 -6.00 -11.08
C MET A 54 -2.13 -5.78 -9.85
N ASN A 55 -2.78 -6.83 -9.36
CA ASN A 55 -3.74 -6.71 -8.27
C ASN A 55 -3.09 -6.61 -6.89
N ILE A 56 -1.84 -7.05 -6.74
CA ILE A 56 -1.07 -6.96 -5.47
C ILE A 56 -0.27 -5.67 -5.33
N LYS A 57 -0.26 -4.78 -6.32
CA LYS A 57 0.46 -3.49 -6.23
C LYS A 57 -0.08 -2.65 -5.07
N PRO A 58 0.73 -1.73 -4.49
CA PRO A 58 0.28 -0.87 -3.39
C PRO A 58 -0.99 -0.11 -3.78
N PHE A 59 -1.98 -0.09 -2.90
CA PHE A 59 -3.31 0.53 -3.08
C PHE A 59 -4.16 -0.06 -4.21
N SER A 60 -3.77 -1.19 -4.80
CA SER A 60 -4.64 -1.96 -5.70
C SER A 60 -5.76 -2.67 -4.92
N LYS A 61 -6.53 -3.52 -5.61
CA LYS A 61 -7.66 -4.23 -4.99
C LYS A 61 -7.26 -5.36 -4.03
N TRP A 62 -6.07 -5.94 -4.16
CA TRP A 62 -5.60 -6.98 -3.22
C TRP A 62 -4.51 -6.46 -2.27
N ASP A 63 -4.30 -5.15 -2.21
CA ASP A 63 -3.40 -4.58 -1.23
C ASP A 63 -4.00 -4.73 0.18
N MET A 64 -3.28 -5.44 1.03
CA MET A 64 -3.63 -5.72 2.43
C MET A 64 -2.93 -4.80 3.41
N ARG A 65 -2.16 -3.80 2.96
CA ARG A 65 -1.48 -2.85 3.84
C ARG A 65 -2.47 -2.06 4.70
N PRO A 66 -2.29 -2.02 6.03
CA PRO A 66 -3.12 -1.20 6.91
C PRO A 66 -3.08 0.30 6.55
N LEU A 67 -4.23 0.97 6.59
CA LEU A 67 -4.34 2.39 6.20
C LEU A 67 -4.05 3.40 7.31
N LYS A 68 -3.89 2.95 8.56
CA LYS A 68 -3.83 3.86 9.72
C LYS A 68 -2.81 3.45 10.77
N ARG A 69 -2.12 2.34 10.57
CA ARG A 69 -1.25 1.74 11.58
C ARG A 69 0.05 1.31 10.95
N GLU A 70 1.14 1.62 11.62
CA GLU A 70 2.49 1.20 11.22
C GLU A 70 2.73 -0.28 11.48
N LYS A 71 2.05 -0.87 12.46
CA LYS A 71 2.18 -2.29 12.85
C LYS A 71 0.81 -2.93 13.06
N VAL A 72 0.68 -4.19 12.65
CA VAL A 72 -0.54 -5.00 12.84
C VAL A 72 -0.20 -6.46 13.10
N TRP A 73 -1.15 -7.19 13.69
CA TRP A 73 -1.09 -8.64 13.81
C TRP A 73 -1.47 -9.28 12.48
N ALA A 74 -0.62 -10.18 11.96
CA ALA A 74 -0.93 -11.03 10.81
C ALA A 74 -0.25 -12.41 10.98
N LEU A 75 -0.99 -13.48 10.69
CA LEU A 75 -0.49 -14.87 10.72
C LEU A 75 0.29 -15.20 12.01
N ASP A 76 -0.30 -14.86 13.15
CA ASP A 76 0.26 -15.09 14.49
C ASP A 76 1.52 -14.30 14.88
N THR A 77 1.92 -13.30 14.09
CA THR A 77 3.04 -12.41 14.41
C THR A 77 2.74 -10.93 14.13
N ILE A 78 3.59 -10.02 14.64
CA ILE A 78 3.45 -8.58 14.41
C ILE A 78 4.33 -8.21 13.21
N HIS A 79 3.73 -7.54 12.23
CA HIS A 79 4.41 -7.06 11.02
C HIS A 79 4.31 -5.55 10.90
N LEU A 80 5.31 -4.93 10.27
CA LEU A 80 5.18 -3.55 9.78
C LEU A 80 4.18 -3.51 8.62
N ALA A 81 3.50 -2.37 8.44
CA ALA A 81 2.57 -2.15 7.32
C ALA A 81 3.25 -2.32 5.95
N SER A 82 4.55 -2.04 5.85
CA SER A 82 5.36 -2.34 4.67
C SER A 82 5.53 -3.84 4.44
N GLU A 83 5.62 -4.67 5.47
CA GLU A 83 5.94 -6.10 5.34
C GLU A 83 4.71 -7.01 5.09
N VAL A 84 3.51 -6.55 5.45
CA VAL A 84 2.27 -7.34 5.39
C VAL A 84 2.02 -7.97 4.00
N PRO A 85 2.18 -7.28 2.86
CA PRO A 85 1.98 -7.91 1.55
C PRO A 85 2.95 -9.06 1.22
N ASN A 86 4.08 -9.21 1.93
CA ASN A 86 5.12 -10.18 1.58
C ASN A 86 4.87 -11.61 2.07
N PHE A 87 3.99 -11.84 3.05
CA PHE A 87 3.76 -13.22 3.52
C PHE A 87 2.98 -14.09 2.50
N ILE A 88 2.41 -13.49 1.44
CA ILE A 88 1.66 -14.22 0.39
C ILE A 88 2.58 -14.94 -0.62
N TRP A 89 3.90 -14.70 -0.59
CA TRP A 89 4.86 -15.21 -1.60
C TRP A 89 4.96 -16.74 -1.66
N GLY A 90 4.69 -17.45 -0.55
CA GLY A 90 4.69 -18.91 -0.54
C GLY A 90 3.63 -19.50 -1.46
N ALA A 91 2.42 -18.93 -1.44
CA ALA A 91 1.34 -19.33 -2.34
C ALA A 91 1.63 -18.95 -3.80
N PHE A 92 2.21 -17.77 -4.03
CA PHE A 92 2.61 -17.28 -5.35
C PHE A 92 3.63 -18.22 -6.06
N SER A 93 4.70 -18.59 -5.37
CA SER A 93 5.80 -19.42 -5.92
C SER A 93 5.26 -20.78 -6.38
N ASN A 94 4.45 -21.44 -5.55
CA ASN A 94 3.85 -22.72 -5.86
C ASN A 94 2.89 -22.63 -7.05
N LYS A 95 2.03 -21.60 -7.07
CA LYS A 95 1.01 -21.42 -8.10
C LYS A 95 1.59 -21.20 -9.50
N TYR A 96 2.58 -20.32 -9.61
CA TYR A 96 3.16 -19.94 -10.90
C TYR A 96 4.38 -20.77 -11.28
N LYS A 97 4.74 -21.79 -10.48
CA LYS A 97 5.92 -22.65 -10.68
C LYS A 97 7.22 -21.85 -10.80
N ILE A 98 7.28 -20.73 -10.07
CA ILE A 98 8.48 -19.89 -9.97
C ILE A 98 9.24 -20.36 -8.74
N SER A 99 10.56 -20.49 -8.83
CA SER A 99 11.34 -20.92 -7.67
C SER A 99 11.16 -19.94 -6.49
N GLN A 100 11.18 -20.45 -5.26
CA GLN A 100 11.08 -19.60 -4.07
C GLN A 100 12.18 -18.54 -4.05
N LYS A 101 13.41 -18.91 -4.42
CA LYS A 101 14.55 -18.00 -4.53
C LYS A 101 14.27 -16.85 -5.50
N GLU A 102 13.72 -17.16 -6.68
CA GLU A 102 13.37 -16.14 -7.66
C GLU A 102 12.25 -15.24 -7.17
N SER A 103 11.17 -15.83 -6.63
CA SER A 103 10.03 -15.10 -6.07
C SER A 103 10.46 -14.12 -4.97
N MET A 104 11.31 -14.57 -4.04
CA MET A 104 11.83 -13.73 -2.96
C MET A 104 12.80 -12.64 -3.45
N ASN A 105 13.37 -12.79 -4.65
CA ASN A 105 14.28 -11.79 -5.22
C ASN A 105 13.56 -10.75 -6.09
N MET A 106 12.32 -11.00 -6.52
CA MET A 106 11.55 -10.07 -7.35
C MET A 106 11.37 -8.67 -6.71
N PRO A 107 11.09 -8.54 -5.39
CA PRO A 107 11.07 -7.24 -4.71
C PRO A 107 12.37 -6.45 -4.90
N ASN A 108 13.52 -7.10 -4.69
CA ASN A 108 14.83 -6.45 -4.85
C ASN A 108 15.11 -6.06 -6.31
N GLN A 109 14.74 -6.91 -7.26
CA GLN A 109 14.84 -6.59 -8.69
C GLN A 109 13.96 -5.39 -9.06
N PHE A 110 12.76 -5.29 -8.50
CA PHE A 110 11.86 -4.16 -8.70
C PHE A 110 12.46 -2.86 -8.13
N LEU A 111 13.01 -2.89 -6.92
CA LEU A 111 13.69 -1.74 -6.31
C LEU A 111 14.90 -1.28 -7.14
N GLY A 112 15.69 -2.22 -7.65
CA GLY A 112 16.81 -1.93 -8.55
C GLY A 112 16.38 -1.20 -9.82
N LYS A 113 15.30 -1.68 -10.46
CA LYS A 113 14.68 -0.99 -11.61
C LYS A 113 14.22 0.42 -11.25
N GLY A 114 13.65 0.62 -10.07
CA GLY A 114 13.28 1.96 -9.57
C GLY A 114 14.49 2.89 -9.60
N VAL A 115 15.59 2.50 -8.95
CA VAL A 115 16.82 3.29 -8.90
C VAL A 115 17.31 3.70 -10.30
N GLU A 116 17.28 2.78 -11.27
CA GLU A 116 17.70 3.04 -12.66
C GLU A 116 16.76 4.01 -13.40
N LYS A 117 15.48 4.08 -13.04
CA LYS A 117 14.48 4.92 -13.71
C LYS A 117 14.57 6.41 -13.35
N ARG A 118 15.31 6.77 -12.29
CA ARG A 118 15.40 8.15 -11.75
C ARG A 118 15.55 9.22 -12.83
N SER A 119 16.56 9.13 -13.68
CA SER A 119 16.83 10.17 -14.69
C SER A 119 15.72 10.26 -15.75
N SER A 120 15.17 9.12 -16.19
CA SER A 120 14.08 9.10 -17.18
C SER A 120 12.79 9.71 -16.63
N LEU A 121 12.51 9.47 -15.33
CA LEU A 121 11.32 9.99 -14.67
C LEU A 121 11.48 11.47 -14.31
N GLU A 122 12.68 11.93 -13.96
CA GLU A 122 12.97 13.36 -13.85
C GLU A 122 12.69 14.11 -15.15
N SER A 123 13.19 13.62 -16.29
CA SER A 123 12.91 14.23 -17.61
C SER A 123 11.41 14.24 -17.89
N TYR A 124 10.72 13.12 -17.68
CA TYR A 124 9.27 13.02 -17.90
C TYR A 124 8.46 13.99 -17.02
N LEU A 125 8.82 14.12 -15.74
CA LEU A 125 8.21 15.08 -14.82
C LEU A 125 8.37 16.50 -15.34
N ASN A 126 9.59 16.88 -15.75
CA ASN A 126 9.87 18.24 -16.24
C ASN A 126 9.12 18.55 -17.54
N GLU A 127 9.03 17.60 -18.48
CA GLU A 127 8.25 17.72 -19.71
C GLU A 127 6.74 17.89 -19.44
N ASN A 128 6.23 17.28 -18.37
CA ASN A 128 4.80 17.27 -18.02
C ASN A 128 4.45 18.13 -16.80
N LEU A 129 5.38 18.97 -16.33
CA LEU A 129 5.29 19.63 -15.02
C LEU A 129 3.98 20.39 -14.83
N LYS A 130 3.54 21.15 -15.85
CA LYS A 130 2.29 21.92 -15.80
C LYS A 130 1.05 21.03 -15.59
N LYS A 131 1.01 19.84 -16.21
CA LYS A 131 -0.09 18.89 -16.04
C LYS A 131 -0.04 18.23 -14.66
N ILE A 132 1.15 17.87 -14.20
CA ILE A 132 1.35 17.25 -12.88
C ILE A 132 1.04 18.25 -11.77
N ASP A 133 1.41 19.52 -11.90
CA ASP A 133 1.01 20.59 -10.98
C ASP A 133 -0.51 20.80 -10.95
N GLY A 134 -1.15 20.75 -12.12
CA GLY A 134 -2.60 20.78 -12.23
C GLY A 134 -3.27 19.60 -11.51
N LEU A 135 -2.71 18.40 -11.64
CA LEU A 135 -3.14 17.21 -10.92
C LEU A 135 -2.93 17.36 -9.40
N SER A 136 -1.76 17.83 -8.96
CA SER A 136 -1.44 18.10 -7.55
C SER A 136 -2.45 19.04 -6.91
N LYS A 137 -2.82 20.12 -7.61
CA LYS A 137 -3.85 21.05 -7.14
C LYS A 137 -5.22 20.38 -6.98
N LEU A 138 -5.65 19.58 -7.95
CA LEU A 138 -6.93 18.86 -7.88
C LEU A 138 -6.96 17.85 -6.73
N ILE A 139 -5.84 17.15 -6.47
CA ILE A 139 -5.72 16.22 -5.36
C ILE A 139 -5.79 16.95 -4.02
N LEU A 140 -5.04 18.06 -3.86
CA LEU A 140 -5.05 18.85 -2.62
C LEU A 140 -6.44 19.44 -2.30
N GLU A 141 -7.21 19.83 -3.32
CA GLU A 141 -8.59 20.32 -3.16
C GLU A 141 -9.60 19.19 -2.88
N SER A 142 -9.22 17.93 -3.07
CA SER A 142 -10.10 16.78 -2.88
C SER A 142 -10.19 16.37 -1.42
N LYS A 143 -11.38 15.90 -1.01
CA LYS A 143 -11.59 15.27 0.30
C LYS A 143 -11.07 13.83 0.36
N ASN A 144 -10.79 13.22 -0.79
CA ASN A 144 -10.33 11.83 -0.89
C ASN A 144 -8.81 11.77 -0.79
N ASP A 145 -8.28 10.64 -0.33
CA ASP A 145 -6.86 10.47 -0.07
C ASP A 145 -6.19 9.51 -1.05
N ILE A 146 -6.92 8.51 -1.56
CA ILE A 146 -6.36 7.51 -2.49
C ILE A 146 -7.03 7.64 -3.85
N PHE A 147 -6.22 7.69 -4.90
CA PHE A 147 -6.68 7.71 -6.29
C PHE A 147 -5.85 6.74 -7.11
N LEU A 148 -6.46 5.76 -7.77
CA LEU A 148 -5.76 4.81 -8.63
C LEU A 148 -6.47 4.69 -9.97
N SER A 149 -5.66 4.63 -11.03
CA SER A 149 -6.13 4.46 -12.41
C SER A 149 -5.18 3.50 -13.12
N GLN A 150 -5.57 2.23 -13.22
CA GLN A 150 -4.77 1.17 -13.82
C GLN A 150 -5.64 0.29 -14.73
N ASN A 151 -5.36 0.31 -16.03
CA ASN A 151 -6.10 -0.47 -17.01
C ASN A 151 -7.62 -0.23 -16.89
N ASN A 152 -8.37 -1.27 -16.50
CA ASN A 152 -9.82 -1.22 -16.29
C ASN A 152 -10.22 -0.97 -14.83
N LEU A 153 -9.25 -0.95 -13.91
CA LEU A 153 -9.44 -0.70 -12.49
C LEU A 153 -9.25 0.78 -12.19
N GLN A 154 -10.26 1.39 -11.59
CA GLN A 154 -10.18 2.69 -10.97
C GLN A 154 -10.56 2.57 -9.49
N ARG A 155 -9.96 3.41 -8.66
CA ARG A 155 -10.25 3.44 -7.22
C ARG A 155 -10.19 4.87 -6.70
N ILE A 156 -11.14 5.21 -5.84
CA ILE A 156 -11.11 6.40 -5.00
C ILE A 156 -11.44 5.97 -3.58
N ASP A 157 -10.50 6.13 -2.66
CA ASP A 157 -10.56 5.62 -1.28
C ASP A 157 -10.99 4.15 -1.23
N ASN A 158 -12.19 3.81 -0.77
CA ASN A 158 -12.71 2.44 -0.71
C ASN A 158 -13.65 2.09 -1.88
N VAL A 159 -13.91 3.01 -2.82
CA VAL A 159 -14.81 2.79 -3.95
C VAL A 159 -14.01 2.44 -5.19
N TYR A 160 -14.22 1.22 -5.69
CA TYR A 160 -13.61 0.70 -6.90
C TYR A 160 -14.60 0.78 -8.06
N LYS A 161 -14.06 0.92 -9.27
CA LYS A 161 -14.78 0.76 -10.53
C LYS A 161 -13.98 -0.15 -11.43
N GLU A 162 -14.57 -1.27 -11.83
CA GLU A 162 -13.99 -2.23 -12.76
C GLU A 162 -15.07 -2.67 -13.75
N ASN A 163 -14.76 -2.68 -15.05
CA ASN A 163 -15.71 -3.05 -16.10
C ASN A 163 -17.05 -2.29 -16.01
N ASN A 164 -16.99 -0.98 -15.77
CA ASN A 164 -18.14 -0.08 -15.58
C ASN A 164 -19.07 -0.42 -14.40
N ARG A 165 -18.64 -1.29 -13.48
CA ARG A 165 -19.37 -1.60 -12.24
C ARG A 165 -18.63 -1.03 -11.05
N TYR A 166 -19.37 -0.36 -10.18
CA TYR A 166 -18.86 0.15 -8.92
C TYR A 166 -19.01 -0.90 -7.83
N TRP A 167 -18.00 -1.01 -6.98
CA TRP A 167 -18.03 -1.91 -5.84
C TRP A 167 -17.10 -1.43 -4.72
N LYS A 168 -17.28 -1.95 -3.51
CA LYS A 168 -16.40 -1.69 -2.37
C LYS A 168 -16.31 -2.90 -1.45
N TYR A 169 -15.25 -2.97 -0.67
CA TYR A 169 -15.16 -3.94 0.42
C TYR A 169 -16.07 -3.52 1.59
N SER A 170 -16.81 -4.48 2.15
CA SER A 170 -17.52 -4.32 3.42
C SER A 170 -16.54 -4.53 4.56
N ILE A 171 -15.86 -3.45 4.94
CA ILE A 171 -14.81 -3.47 5.96
C ILE A 171 -15.42 -3.09 7.32
N PRO A 172 -15.32 -3.94 8.34
CA PRO A 172 -15.67 -3.57 9.71
C PRO A 172 -14.92 -2.32 10.15
N SER A 173 -15.57 -1.40 10.86
CA SER A 173 -14.98 -0.11 11.24
C SER A 173 -13.72 -0.21 12.12
N ASP A 174 -13.56 -1.35 12.78
CA ASP A 174 -12.49 -1.74 13.67
C ASP A 174 -11.46 -2.68 13.01
N SER A 175 -11.63 -3.02 11.73
CA SER A 175 -10.60 -3.74 10.96
C SER A 175 -9.44 -2.79 10.65
N PRO A 176 -8.19 -3.25 10.81
CA PRO A 176 -7.04 -2.44 10.45
C PRO A 176 -6.72 -2.55 8.94
N PHE A 177 -7.34 -3.50 8.24
CA PHE A 177 -7.06 -3.84 6.84
C PHE A 177 -8.05 -3.18 5.87
N PRO A 178 -7.60 -2.75 4.68
CA PRO A 178 -8.43 -2.09 3.66
C PRO A 178 -9.25 -3.04 2.78
N ILE A 179 -9.26 -4.34 3.10
CA ILE A 179 -9.93 -5.38 2.31
C ILE A 179 -10.73 -6.32 3.21
N SER A 180 -11.69 -7.01 2.60
CA SER A 180 -12.61 -7.94 3.27
C SER A 180 -12.99 -9.06 2.29
N ASN A 181 -13.43 -10.20 2.81
CA ASN A 181 -14.00 -11.27 1.99
C ASN A 181 -15.44 -10.95 1.52
N GLN A 182 -16.03 -9.84 1.98
CA GLN A 182 -17.34 -9.35 1.59
C GLN A 182 -17.21 -8.13 0.66
N ILE A 183 -17.91 -8.19 -0.47
CA ILE A 183 -17.93 -7.14 -1.50
C ILE A 183 -19.37 -6.66 -1.72
N GLU A 184 -19.57 -5.35 -1.68
CA GLU A 184 -20.81 -4.69 -2.07
C GLU A 184 -20.74 -4.23 -3.53
N THR A 185 -21.65 -4.72 -4.39
CA THR A 185 -21.65 -4.43 -5.84
C THR A 185 -22.84 -3.58 -6.33
N ASN A 186 -23.88 -3.42 -5.51
CA ASN A 186 -25.07 -2.60 -5.82
C ASN A 186 -25.02 -1.24 -5.10
N ILE A 187 -23.85 -0.61 -5.09
CA ILE A 187 -23.67 0.70 -4.46
C ILE A 187 -24.21 1.80 -5.37
N LYS A 188 -24.90 2.78 -4.80
CA LYS A 188 -25.33 4.00 -5.52
C LYS A 188 -24.18 4.98 -5.76
N ASP A 189 -22.97 4.61 -5.35
CA ASP A 189 -21.78 5.45 -5.47
C ASP A 189 -21.38 5.60 -6.94
N SER A 190 -21.02 6.83 -7.30
CA SER A 190 -20.46 7.16 -8.60
C SER A 190 -19.36 8.19 -8.41
N TYR A 191 -18.37 8.18 -9.29
CA TYR A 191 -17.35 9.21 -9.26
C TYR A 191 -17.94 10.54 -9.76
N SER A 192 -17.72 11.60 -8.98
CA SER A 192 -18.02 12.96 -9.40
C SER A 192 -17.21 13.35 -10.63
N LYS A 193 -17.65 14.40 -11.36
CA LYS A 193 -16.91 14.92 -12.52
C LYS A 193 -15.46 15.30 -12.20
N LYS A 194 -15.21 15.88 -11.01
CA LYS A 194 -13.85 16.24 -10.56
C LYS A 194 -12.97 15.01 -10.35
N GLN A 195 -13.54 13.97 -9.73
CA GLN A 195 -12.89 12.69 -9.50
C GLN A 195 -12.56 11.97 -10.82
N ILE A 196 -13.50 11.94 -11.77
CA ILE A 196 -13.27 11.38 -13.11
C ILE A 196 -12.11 12.11 -13.80
N LYS A 197 -12.11 13.45 -13.80
CA LYS A 197 -11.03 14.25 -14.39
C LYS A 197 -9.66 13.95 -13.76
N LEU A 198 -9.61 13.73 -12.44
CA LEU A 198 -8.38 13.36 -11.74
C LEU A 198 -7.88 11.98 -12.19
N LEU A 199 -8.77 10.98 -12.26
CA LEU A 199 -8.43 9.63 -12.72
C LEU A 199 -8.00 9.57 -14.19
N GLU A 200 -8.58 10.44 -15.04
CA GLU A 200 -8.17 10.64 -16.43
C GLU A 200 -6.76 11.24 -16.51
N LEU A 201 -6.48 12.29 -15.72
CA LEU A 201 -5.14 12.88 -15.65
C LEU A 201 -4.08 11.88 -15.16
N LEU A 202 -4.39 11.05 -14.15
CA LEU A 202 -3.48 9.97 -13.72
C LEU A 202 -3.14 9.03 -14.88
N LYS A 203 -4.17 8.59 -15.62
CA LYS A 203 -4.00 7.71 -16.77
C LYS A 203 -3.17 8.37 -17.88
N ASP A 204 -3.46 9.61 -18.23
CA ASP A 204 -2.75 10.37 -19.26
C ASP A 204 -1.28 10.59 -18.90
N LEU A 205 -1.00 10.83 -17.62
CA LEU A 205 0.35 11.01 -17.07
C LEU A 205 1.06 9.69 -16.78
N LYS A 206 0.43 8.54 -17.06
CA LYS A 206 0.95 7.19 -16.77
C LYS A 206 1.35 7.04 -15.29
N ILE A 207 0.60 7.67 -14.41
CA ILE A 207 0.74 7.55 -12.95
C ILE A 207 -0.26 6.48 -12.50
N TYR A 208 0.25 5.41 -11.92
CA TYR A 208 -0.55 4.29 -11.46
C TYR A 208 -1.49 4.69 -10.31
N SER A 209 -0.95 5.38 -9.30
CA SER A 209 -1.70 5.79 -8.12
C SER A 209 -1.18 7.11 -7.54
N ALA A 210 -2.05 7.86 -6.86
CA ALA A 210 -1.70 9.03 -6.07
C ALA A 210 -2.31 8.93 -4.68
N ILE A 211 -1.50 9.20 -3.66
CA ILE A 211 -1.88 9.09 -2.25
C ILE A 211 -1.58 10.42 -1.57
N LYS A 212 -2.63 11.11 -1.15
CA LYS A 212 -2.57 12.36 -0.42
C LYS A 212 -2.35 12.05 1.06
N THR A 213 -1.31 12.62 1.63
CA THR A 213 -1.05 12.62 3.07
C THR A 213 -1.34 14.01 3.63
N HIS A 214 -1.12 14.17 4.93
CA HIS A 214 -1.18 15.48 5.59
C HIS A 214 -0.02 16.41 5.19
N LYS A 215 1.09 15.87 4.65
CA LYS A 215 2.29 16.63 4.26
C LYS A 215 2.43 16.80 2.74
N GLY A 216 1.86 15.91 1.93
CA GLY A 216 2.06 15.98 0.48
C GLY A 216 1.31 14.92 -0.29
N ILE A 217 1.83 14.58 -1.47
CA ILE A 217 1.25 13.57 -2.36
C ILE A 217 2.34 12.62 -2.82
N PHE A 218 2.15 11.33 -2.56
CA PHE A 218 2.92 10.26 -3.18
C PHE A 218 2.27 9.88 -4.51
N TYR A 219 2.96 10.17 -5.61
CA TYR A 219 2.66 9.63 -6.92
C TYR A 219 3.43 8.34 -7.12
N ILE A 220 2.72 7.23 -7.27
CA ILE A 220 3.29 5.93 -7.61
C ILE A 220 3.25 5.78 -9.13
N ILE A 221 4.43 5.66 -9.75
CA ILE A 221 4.53 5.37 -11.18
C ILE A 221 4.37 3.88 -11.42
N ASP A 222 5.03 3.07 -10.59
CA ASP A 222 4.86 1.62 -10.59
C ASP A 222 5.04 1.07 -9.16
N GLY A 223 4.56 -0.15 -8.96
CA GLY A 223 4.64 -0.84 -7.69
C GLY A 223 4.71 -2.35 -7.83
N PHE A 224 5.25 -2.99 -6.80
CA PHE A 224 5.34 -4.44 -6.67
C PHE A 224 5.22 -4.78 -5.19
N THR A 225 4.10 -5.40 -4.83
CA THR A 225 3.67 -5.64 -3.44
C THR A 225 3.68 -4.38 -2.59
N ASP A 226 4.67 -4.26 -1.73
CA ASP A 226 4.92 -3.20 -0.80
C ASP A 226 5.80 -2.08 -1.42
N ASN A 227 6.65 -2.48 -2.36
CA ASN A 227 7.62 -1.62 -3.00
C ASN A 227 6.97 -0.70 -4.02
N SER A 228 7.50 0.51 -4.11
CA SER A 228 7.06 1.51 -5.08
C SER A 228 8.18 2.47 -5.44
N TYR A 229 8.00 3.15 -6.56
CA TYR A 229 8.79 4.34 -6.89
C TYR A 229 7.94 5.36 -7.63
N GLY A 230 8.37 6.61 -7.57
CA GLY A 230 7.71 7.69 -8.31
C GLY A 230 8.09 9.05 -7.81
N TYR A 231 7.11 9.96 -7.77
CA TYR A 231 7.32 11.33 -7.34
C TYR A 231 6.64 11.59 -6.02
N TYR A 232 7.31 12.33 -5.14
CA TYR A 232 6.68 12.93 -4.00
C TYR A 232 6.57 14.44 -4.22
N PHE A 233 5.36 14.97 -4.04
CA PHE A 233 5.07 16.38 -4.16
C PHE A 233 4.75 16.99 -2.80
N ASN A 234 5.36 18.13 -2.50
CA ASN A 234 5.00 18.97 -1.37
C ASN A 234 5.26 20.45 -1.70
N GLN A 235 4.32 21.33 -1.32
CA GLN A 235 4.45 22.77 -1.41
C GLN A 235 5.61 23.36 -0.58
N GLN A 236 5.99 22.72 0.53
CA GLN A 236 7.13 23.14 1.37
C GLN A 236 8.48 22.71 0.80
N GLY A 237 8.52 21.82 -0.20
CA GLY A 237 9.76 21.38 -0.81
C GLY A 237 10.62 20.47 0.09
N GLU A 238 9.95 19.72 0.97
CA GLU A 238 10.53 18.74 1.90
C GLU A 238 9.93 17.35 1.65
N MET A 239 10.78 16.31 1.64
CA MET A 239 10.36 14.92 1.48
C MET A 239 9.78 14.38 2.80
N GLU A 240 8.57 13.85 2.76
CA GLU A 240 8.01 13.10 3.89
C GLU A 240 8.69 11.73 4.00
N LYS A 241 9.48 11.54 5.07
CA LYS A 241 10.11 10.25 5.39
C LYS A 241 9.40 9.49 6.50
N ASP A 242 8.75 10.22 7.39
CA ASP A 242 7.95 9.68 8.48
C ASP A 242 6.49 9.63 8.04
N ASN A 243 6.13 8.51 7.41
CA ASN A 243 4.79 8.20 6.93
C ASN A 243 4.49 6.71 7.19
N PHE A 244 3.23 6.38 7.40
CA PHE A 244 2.82 4.98 7.65
C PHE A 244 2.70 4.15 6.36
N LEU A 245 2.77 4.78 5.19
CA LEU A 245 2.53 4.13 3.89
C LEU A 245 3.76 3.37 3.43
N PHE A 246 4.95 3.92 3.64
CA PHE A 246 6.21 3.55 2.99
C PHE A 246 7.42 3.83 3.86
N GLN A 247 8.37 2.90 3.86
CA GLN A 247 9.75 3.17 4.20
C GLN A 247 10.49 3.75 2.99
N ILE A 248 10.85 5.03 3.06
CA ILE A 248 11.63 5.69 2.01
C ILE A 248 13.08 5.20 2.05
N MET A 249 13.45 4.37 1.07
CA MET A 249 14.80 3.82 0.95
C MET A 249 15.76 4.81 0.30
N ARG A 250 15.27 5.53 -0.71
CA ARG A 250 16.04 6.57 -1.42
C ARG A 250 15.12 7.72 -1.82
N SER A 251 15.62 8.93 -1.70
CA SER A 251 14.92 10.14 -2.15
C SER A 251 15.89 11.16 -2.71
N GLU A 252 15.57 11.76 -3.84
CA GLU A 252 16.37 12.81 -4.46
C GLU A 252 15.48 13.97 -4.89
N LYS A 253 15.91 15.19 -4.58
CA LYS A 253 15.19 16.39 -5.00
C LYS A 253 15.32 16.54 -6.52
N ILE A 254 14.20 16.75 -7.21
CA ILE A 254 14.17 17.06 -8.64
C ILE A 254 14.09 18.58 -8.82
N ASN A 255 13.13 19.22 -8.16
CA ASN A 255 12.96 20.67 -8.22
C ASN A 255 12.42 21.19 -6.88
N LYS A 256 11.92 22.44 -6.84
CA LYS A 256 11.45 23.08 -5.60
C LYS A 256 10.44 22.21 -4.83
N ASN A 257 9.49 21.58 -5.54
CA ASN A 257 8.32 20.93 -4.91
C ASN A 257 8.30 19.41 -5.11
N TYR A 258 9.16 18.87 -5.97
CA TYR A 258 9.15 17.44 -6.31
C TYR A 258 10.43 16.73 -5.93
N PHE A 259 10.26 15.51 -5.45
CA PHE A 259 11.31 14.54 -5.19
C PHE A 259 11.03 13.27 -5.99
N TYR A 260 12.09 12.63 -6.47
CA TYR A 260 12.05 11.23 -6.85
C TYR A 260 12.19 10.37 -5.59
N TYR A 261 11.43 9.28 -5.47
CA TYR A 261 11.60 8.33 -4.38
C TYR A 261 11.58 6.87 -4.85
N VAL A 262 12.25 6.02 -4.07
CA VAL A 262 12.12 4.56 -4.07
C VAL A 262 11.82 4.13 -2.65
N ALA A 263 10.82 3.27 -2.48
CA ALA A 263 10.29 2.87 -1.19
C ALA A 263 9.95 1.37 -1.12
N ASN A 264 9.95 0.86 0.11
CA ASN A 264 9.43 -0.44 0.53
C ASN A 264 8.25 -0.23 1.49
#